data_AF-A0A7C5TTD5-F1
#
_entry.id   AF-A0A7C5TTD5-F1
#
_cell.length_a   1.000
_cell.length_b   1.000
_cell.length_c   1.000
_cell.angle_alpha   90.00
_cell.angle_beta   90.00
_cell.angle_gamma   90.00
#
_symmetry.space_group_name_H-M   'P 1'
#
loop_
_entity.id
_entity.type
_entity.pdbx_description
1 polymer ?
#
loop_
_entity_poly.entity_id
_entity_poly.type
_entity_poly.pdbx_seq_one_letter_code
_entity_poly.pdbx_strand_id
1 'polypeptide(L)'
;MGYTLPVTDRQRSLELCQAVLGLFPAAACELDYRTPWELLVATILSAQSTDIRVNTVTPELFRRWPTPHALARAPLEELEDVVRATGLYRNKARAIRECARIVVSRHGGEVPRDLDAMLELPGVGRKTANVVLGEAYGIPAGIAVDTHVRRVSRRLGLTTETAPERIEANLEALVAREWWHSFSLRLVLLGRRICTARRPACDTCSLSGRCPKVGLP
;
A
#
# COMPACT_ATOMS: atom_id res chain seq x y z
N MET A 1 -27.15 -5.23 -8.76
CA MET A 1 -26.87 -4.87 -10.17
C MET A 1 -25.53 -5.51 -10.53
N GLY A 2 -25.58 -6.68 -11.18
CA GLY A 2 -24.41 -7.54 -11.37
C GLY A 2 -23.47 -6.97 -12.42
N TYR A 3 -22.23 -6.69 -12.01
CA TYR A 3 -21.16 -6.35 -12.94
C TYR A 3 -20.60 -7.63 -13.54
N THR A 4 -20.99 -7.94 -14.77
CA THR A 4 -20.39 -9.03 -15.55
C THR A 4 -19.03 -8.54 -16.03
N LEU A 5 -17.98 -8.97 -15.34
CA LEU A 5 -16.61 -8.71 -15.75
C LEU A 5 -16.37 -9.24 -17.17
N PRO A 6 -15.79 -8.46 -18.11
CA PRO A 6 -15.20 -9.02 -19.30
C PRO A 6 -13.85 -9.63 -18.91
N VAL A 7 -13.87 -10.68 -18.08
CA VAL A 7 -12.66 -11.47 -17.81
C VAL A 7 -12.42 -12.29 -19.05
N THR A 8 -11.29 -12.06 -19.71
CA THR A 8 -10.75 -13.05 -20.63
C THR A 8 -10.37 -14.26 -19.79
N ASP A 9 -11.27 -15.24 -19.76
CA ASP A 9 -11.18 -16.51 -19.02
C ASP A 9 -11.01 -16.38 -17.49
N ARG A 10 -12.13 -16.56 -16.76
CA ARG A 10 -12.16 -16.57 -15.29
C ARG A 10 -11.25 -17.64 -14.71
N GLN A 11 -11.15 -18.81 -15.35
CA GLN A 11 -10.31 -19.90 -14.89
C GLN A 11 -8.84 -19.49 -14.92
N ARG A 12 -8.38 -18.94 -16.05
CA ARG A 12 -7.02 -18.41 -16.20
C ARG A 12 -6.70 -17.32 -15.17
N SER A 13 -7.68 -16.48 -14.83
CA SER A 13 -7.49 -15.40 -13.83
C SER A 13 -7.29 -15.97 -12.43
N LEU A 14 -8.07 -16.99 -12.06
CA LEU A 14 -7.89 -17.70 -10.79
C LEU A 14 -6.53 -18.40 -10.71
N GLU A 15 -6.10 -19.06 -11.80
CA GLU A 15 -4.77 -19.70 -11.88
C GLU A 15 -3.62 -18.70 -11.79
N LEU A 16 -3.79 -17.51 -12.39
CA LEU A 16 -2.84 -16.41 -12.27
C LEU A 16 -2.79 -15.88 -10.84
N CYS A 17 -3.93 -15.69 -10.19
CA CYS A 17 -4.00 -15.26 -8.81
C CYS A 17 -3.29 -16.25 -7.87
N GLN A 18 -3.53 -17.55 -8.04
CA GLN A 18 -2.84 -18.60 -7.29
C GLN A 18 -1.33 -18.59 -7.56
N ALA A 19 -0.92 -18.44 -8.82
CA ALA A 19 0.49 -18.38 -9.17
C ALA A 19 1.19 -17.14 -8.58
N VAL A 20 0.52 -15.98 -8.54
CA VAL A 20 1.01 -14.77 -7.86
C VAL A 20 1.19 -15.02 -6.37
N LEU A 21 0.24 -15.69 -5.70
CA LEU A 21 0.35 -16.04 -4.27
C LEU A 21 1.56 -16.93 -3.97
N GLY A 22 1.99 -17.75 -4.93
CA GLY A 22 3.22 -18.56 -4.84
C GLY A 22 4.52 -17.76 -5.04
N LEU A 23 4.47 -16.51 -5.47
CA LEU A 23 5.66 -15.66 -5.64
C LEU A 23 6.10 -15.07 -4.30
N PHE A 24 7.40 -14.84 -4.16
CA PHE A 24 8.01 -14.11 -3.03
C PHE A 24 7.50 -14.62 -1.66
N PRO A 25 7.82 -15.86 -1.27
CA PRO A 25 7.30 -16.46 -0.03
C PRO A 25 7.63 -15.65 1.24
N ALA A 26 8.74 -14.91 1.23
CA ALA A 26 9.15 -13.99 2.30
C ALA A 26 8.78 -12.52 2.00
N ALA A 27 7.69 -12.27 1.26
CA ALA A 27 7.23 -10.90 1.00
C ALA A 27 6.88 -10.19 2.31
N ALA A 28 7.56 -9.07 2.57
CA ALA A 28 7.32 -8.19 3.72
C ALA A 28 7.28 -6.72 3.28
N CYS A 29 6.69 -5.86 4.11
CA CYS A 29 6.75 -4.42 3.92
C CYS A 29 8.21 -3.93 3.96
N GLU A 30 8.59 -3.02 3.04
CA GLU A 30 9.95 -2.48 2.94
C GLU A 30 10.15 -1.20 3.79
N LEU A 31 9.10 -0.72 4.50
CA LEU A 31 9.20 0.38 5.45
C LEU A 31 9.65 -0.15 6.81
N ASP A 32 10.58 0.55 7.46
CA ASP A 32 11.05 0.20 8.81
C ASP A 32 10.09 0.75 9.88
N TYR A 33 9.53 -0.12 10.71
CA TYR A 33 8.63 0.23 11.81
C TYR A 33 8.67 -0.78 12.95
N ARG A 34 8.28 -0.36 14.14
CA ARG A 34 8.17 -1.20 15.35
C ARG A 34 6.76 -1.26 15.92
N THR A 35 5.91 -0.29 15.54
CA THR A 35 4.53 -0.18 16.04
C THR A 35 3.58 0.19 14.90
N PRO A 36 2.26 -0.07 15.04
CA PRO A 36 1.26 0.40 14.08
C PRO A 36 1.29 1.92 13.88
N TRP A 37 1.62 2.68 14.92
CA TRP A 37 1.81 4.14 14.82
C TRP A 37 2.97 4.52 13.90
N GLU A 38 4.11 3.87 14.07
CA GLU A 38 5.28 4.11 13.21
C GLU A 38 4.98 3.74 11.76
N LEU A 39 4.30 2.62 11.52
CA LEU A 39 3.90 2.21 10.16
C LEU A 39 2.92 3.21 9.53
N LEU A 40 1.94 3.70 10.29
CA LEU A 40 0.99 4.70 9.81
C LEU A 40 1.71 5.96 9.35
N VAL A 41 2.57 6.52 10.21
CA VAL A 41 3.34 7.73 9.88
C VAL A 41 4.26 7.48 8.68
N ALA A 42 5.01 6.37 8.67
CA ALA A 42 5.88 6.01 7.56
C ALA A 42 5.12 5.87 6.24
N THR A 43 3.93 5.27 6.26
CA THR A 43 3.10 5.10 5.05
C THR A 43 2.54 6.42 4.54
N ILE A 44 2.17 7.36 5.43
CA ILE A 44 1.79 8.73 5.03
C ILE A 44 2.99 9.44 4.37
N LEU A 45 4.18 9.28 4.95
CA LEU A 45 5.42 9.85 4.40
C LEU A 45 5.83 9.23 3.06
N SER A 46 5.47 7.98 2.81
CA SER A 46 5.82 7.27 1.57
C SER A 46 5.03 7.74 0.35
N ALA A 47 3.96 8.51 0.53
CA ALA A 47 3.21 9.10 -0.59
C ALA A 47 4.14 9.92 -1.50
N GLN A 48 4.35 9.46 -2.73
CA GLN A 48 5.28 10.05 -3.70
C GLN A 48 6.73 10.18 -3.15
N SER A 49 7.15 9.22 -2.33
CA SER A 49 8.52 9.05 -1.85
C SER A 49 8.95 7.59 -2.03
N THR A 50 10.24 7.31 -1.87
CA THR A 50 10.73 5.93 -1.85
C THR A 50 10.80 5.42 -0.42
N ASP A 51 10.57 4.12 -0.22
CA ASP A 51 10.65 3.49 1.11
C ASP A 51 12.05 3.71 1.71
N ILE A 52 13.11 3.59 0.90
CA ILE A 52 14.49 3.93 1.28
C ILE A 52 14.59 5.35 1.86
N ARG A 53 14.00 6.35 1.18
CA ARG A 53 14.06 7.74 1.65
C ARG A 53 13.30 7.93 2.95
N VAL A 54 12.13 7.31 3.09
CA VAL A 54 11.35 7.35 4.34
C VAL A 54 12.16 6.74 5.48
N ASN A 55 12.79 5.58 5.26
CA ASN A 55 13.60 4.89 6.27
C ASN A 55 14.85 5.68 6.69
N THR A 56 15.35 6.63 5.88
CA THR A 56 16.42 7.56 6.33
C THR A 56 15.93 8.64 7.30
N VAL A 57 14.63 8.92 7.33
CA VAL A 57 14.03 10.04 8.08
C VAL A 57 13.33 9.55 9.35
N THR A 58 12.66 8.41 9.29
CA THR A 58 11.87 7.87 10.40
C THR A 58 12.67 7.62 11.69
N PRO A 59 13.97 7.25 11.69
CA PRO A 59 14.72 7.09 12.93
C PRO A 59 14.80 8.36 13.76
N GLU A 60 15.12 9.50 13.14
CA GLU A 60 15.19 10.79 13.83
C GLU A 60 13.79 11.28 14.23
N LEU A 61 12.80 11.10 13.36
CA LEU A 61 11.41 11.46 13.64
C LEU A 61 10.89 10.76 14.90
N PHE A 62 11.06 9.44 14.99
CA PHE A 62 10.56 8.65 16.12
C PHE A 62 11.46 8.74 17.35
N ARG A 63 12.74 9.15 17.21
CA ARG A 63 13.57 9.51 18.37
C ARG A 63 13.02 10.77 19.07
N ARG A 64 12.60 11.77 18.30
CA ARG A 64 12.05 13.04 18.84
C ARG A 64 10.59 12.89 19.28
N TRP A 65 9.77 12.20 18.49
CA TRP A 65 8.33 12.06 18.73
C TRP A 65 7.86 10.60 18.56
N PRO A 66 8.16 9.72 19.53
CA PRO A 66 7.92 8.28 19.41
C PRO A 66 6.44 7.88 19.45
N THR A 67 5.55 8.73 19.95
CA THR A 67 4.14 8.41 20.19
C THR A 67 3.20 9.42 19.53
N PRO A 68 1.92 9.07 19.31
CA PRO A 68 0.91 10.02 18.85
C PRO A 68 0.84 11.28 19.73
N HIS A 69 0.90 11.10 21.05
CA HIS A 69 0.90 12.21 22.01
C HIS A 69 2.11 13.14 21.87
N ALA A 70 3.29 12.59 21.58
CA ALA A 70 4.49 13.38 21.34
C ALA A 70 4.38 14.14 20.01
N LEU A 71 3.98 13.46 18.93
CA LEU A 71 3.92 14.04 17.60
C LEU A 71 2.80 15.07 17.47
N ALA A 72 1.65 14.87 18.12
CA ALA A 72 0.54 15.83 18.16
C ALA A 72 0.93 17.21 18.73
N ARG A 73 1.96 17.24 19.59
CA ARG A 73 2.52 18.44 20.25
C ARG A 73 3.80 18.95 19.60
N ALA A 74 4.29 18.27 18.57
CA ALA A 74 5.53 18.65 17.91
C ALA A 74 5.41 20.03 17.22
N PRO A 75 6.43 20.90 17.34
CA PRO A 75 6.50 22.13 16.56
C PRO A 75 6.48 21.81 15.06
N LEU A 76 5.64 22.52 14.29
CA LEU A 76 5.46 22.21 12.88
C LEU A 76 6.75 22.42 12.07
N GLU A 77 7.46 23.51 12.35
CA GLU A 77 8.72 23.84 11.66
C GLU A 77 9.77 22.75 11.89
N GLU A 78 9.90 22.23 13.12
CA GLU A 78 10.80 21.13 13.42
C GLU A 78 10.41 19.83 12.72
N LEU A 79 9.10 19.53 12.63
CA LEU A 79 8.61 18.37 11.87
C LEU A 79 8.91 18.51 10.39
N GLU A 80 8.66 19.69 9.82
CA GLU A 80 8.94 20.00 8.42
C GLU A 80 10.42 19.79 8.08
N ASP A 81 11.30 20.20 8.99
CA ASP A 81 12.75 20.06 8.85
C ASP A 81 13.17 18.59 8.85
N VAL A 82 12.65 17.80 9.78
CA VAL A 82 12.94 16.35 9.86
C VAL A 82 12.45 15.64 8.60
N VAL A 83 11.23 15.92 8.13
CA VAL A 83 10.63 15.19 7.00
C VAL A 83 10.91 15.80 5.63
N ARG A 84 11.74 16.84 5.57
CA ARG A 84 12.05 17.61 4.35
C ARG A 84 12.46 16.74 3.17
N ALA A 85 13.28 15.72 3.44
CA ALA A 85 13.83 14.84 2.43
C ALA A 85 12.78 13.92 1.75
N THR A 86 11.57 13.82 2.30
CA THR A 86 10.51 12.94 1.77
C THR A 86 9.71 13.56 0.62
N GLY A 87 9.92 14.86 0.30
CA GLY A 87 9.15 15.59 -0.72
C GLY A 87 7.71 15.88 -0.28
N LEU A 88 7.09 16.96 -0.79
CA LEU A 88 5.79 17.46 -0.32
C LEU A 88 5.71 17.65 1.21
N TYR A 89 6.87 17.91 1.83
CA TYR A 89 7.09 17.77 3.27
C TYR A 89 6.20 18.66 4.11
N ARG A 90 5.87 19.88 3.66
CA ARG A 90 4.95 20.78 4.38
C ARG A 90 3.55 20.18 4.54
N ASN A 91 3.04 19.56 3.48
CA ASN A 91 1.74 18.90 3.52
C ASN A 91 1.79 17.63 4.36
N LYS A 92 2.87 16.85 4.23
CA LYS A 92 3.08 15.64 5.02
C LYS A 92 3.24 15.93 6.50
N ALA A 93 4.04 16.92 6.89
CA ALA A 93 4.26 17.34 8.28
C ALA A 93 2.94 17.77 8.93
N ARG A 94 2.14 18.59 8.23
CA ARG A 94 0.79 18.94 8.68
C ARG A 94 -0.10 17.71 8.82
N ALA A 95 -0.13 16.85 7.81
CA ALA A 95 -0.97 15.64 7.82
C ALA A 95 -0.62 14.71 8.99
N ILE A 96 0.65 14.37 9.21
CA ILE A 96 1.04 13.48 10.31
C ILE A 96 0.77 14.10 11.69
N ARG A 97 0.90 15.43 11.83
CA ARG A 97 0.60 16.12 13.09
C ARG A 97 -0.91 16.15 13.39
N GLU A 98 -1.73 16.48 12.40
CA GLU A 98 -3.19 16.46 12.58
C GLU A 98 -3.71 15.01 12.73
N CYS A 99 -3.13 14.05 12.02
CA CYS A 99 -3.37 12.62 12.22
C CYS A 99 -3.08 12.21 13.67
N ALA A 100 -1.92 12.58 14.22
CA ALA A 100 -1.58 12.33 15.63
C ALA A 100 -2.61 12.91 16.59
N ARG A 101 -3.11 14.14 16.33
CA ARG A 101 -4.13 14.80 17.16
C ARG A 101 -5.47 14.07 17.13
N ILE A 102 -5.90 13.59 15.96
CA ILE A 102 -7.15 12.82 15.84
C ILE A 102 -7.00 11.45 16.50
N VAL A 103 -5.86 10.76 16.30
CA VAL A 103 -5.55 9.50 16.97
C VAL A 103 -5.61 9.64 18.50
N VAL A 104 -5.03 10.71 19.06
CA VAL A 104 -5.11 10.98 20.50
C VAL A 104 -6.53 11.30 20.95
N SER A 105 -7.21 12.25 20.29
CA SER A 105 -8.49 12.78 20.77
C SER A 105 -9.68 11.83 20.55
N ARG A 106 -9.70 11.07 19.46
CA ARG A 106 -10.82 10.19 19.08
C ARG A 106 -10.57 8.71 19.33
N HIS A 107 -9.30 8.29 19.34
CA HIS A 107 -8.92 6.87 19.43
C HIS A 107 -8.00 6.56 20.62
N GLY A 108 -7.90 7.48 21.60
CA GLY A 108 -7.16 7.24 22.85
C GLY A 108 -5.65 7.07 22.67
N GLY A 109 -5.09 7.51 21.53
CA GLY A 109 -3.68 7.32 21.21
C GLY A 109 -3.35 6.00 20.52
N GLU A 110 -4.36 5.22 20.12
CA GLU A 110 -4.17 3.99 19.34
C GLU A 110 -4.59 4.19 17.88
N VAL A 111 -3.83 3.60 16.96
CA VAL A 111 -4.22 3.60 15.54
C VAL A 111 -5.50 2.76 15.37
N PRO A 112 -6.56 3.30 14.75
CA PRO A 112 -7.82 2.57 14.61
C PRO A 112 -7.65 1.31 13.75
N ARG A 113 -8.41 0.27 14.09
CA ARG A 113 -8.41 -1.04 13.41
C ARG A 113 -9.58 -1.21 12.44
N ASP A 114 -10.23 -0.11 12.09
CA ASP A 114 -11.39 -0.04 11.21
C ASP A 114 -11.09 0.82 9.99
N LEU A 115 -11.58 0.41 8.82
CA LEU A 115 -11.30 1.08 7.55
C LEU A 115 -11.91 2.48 7.51
N ASP A 116 -13.16 2.65 7.96
CA ASP A 116 -13.83 3.95 7.89
C ASP A 116 -13.17 4.95 8.84
N ALA A 117 -12.87 4.52 10.07
CA ALA A 117 -12.11 5.33 11.02
C ALA A 117 -10.70 5.70 10.49
N MET A 118 -10.01 4.77 9.81
CA MET A 118 -8.71 5.06 9.19
C MET A 118 -8.83 6.12 8.08
N LEU A 119 -9.90 6.10 7.29
CA LEU A 119 -10.13 7.06 6.21
C LEU A 119 -10.46 8.49 6.70
N GLU A 120 -10.84 8.65 7.97
CA GLU A 120 -10.99 9.97 8.60
C GLU A 120 -9.64 10.64 8.94
N LEU A 121 -8.54 9.87 8.95
CA LEU A 121 -7.23 10.37 9.34
C LEU A 121 -6.56 11.19 8.21
N PRO A 122 -6.07 12.42 8.49
CA PRO A 122 -5.35 13.23 7.52
C PRO A 122 -4.14 12.50 6.91
N GLY A 123 -4.06 12.51 5.58
CA GLY A 123 -3.00 11.83 4.84
C GLY A 123 -3.23 10.33 4.63
N VAL A 124 -4.33 9.78 5.13
CA VAL A 124 -4.70 8.37 4.97
C VAL A 124 -5.76 8.24 3.88
N GLY A 125 -5.34 7.75 2.71
CA GLY A 125 -6.28 7.24 1.70
C GLY A 125 -6.48 5.73 1.84
N ARG A 126 -7.39 5.17 1.03
CA ARG A 126 -7.74 3.74 1.02
C ARG A 126 -6.54 2.81 0.90
N LYS A 127 -5.56 3.14 0.04
CA LYS A 127 -4.29 2.40 -0.04
C LYS A 127 -3.55 2.38 1.30
N THR A 128 -3.40 3.53 1.95
CA THR A 128 -2.68 3.67 3.22
C THR A 128 -3.39 2.87 4.31
N ALA A 129 -4.72 2.99 4.40
CA ALA A 129 -5.53 2.24 5.36
C ALA A 129 -5.37 0.72 5.16
N ASN A 130 -5.52 0.23 3.92
CA ASN A 130 -5.37 -1.21 3.62
C ASN A 130 -3.97 -1.73 3.97
N VAL A 131 -2.91 -0.96 3.69
CA VAL A 131 -1.53 -1.35 4.07
C VAL A 131 -1.40 -1.46 5.58
N VAL A 132 -1.82 -0.44 6.34
CA VAL A 132 -1.64 -0.43 7.80
C VAL A 132 -2.49 -1.53 8.45
N LEU A 133 -3.74 -1.69 8.05
CA LEU A 133 -4.64 -2.72 8.58
C LEU A 133 -4.11 -4.14 8.29
N GLY A 134 -3.67 -4.39 7.05
CA GLY A 134 -3.14 -5.68 6.65
C GLY A 134 -1.82 -6.02 7.33
N GLU A 135 -0.88 -5.07 7.36
CA GLU A 135 0.49 -5.29 7.81
C GLU A 135 0.64 -5.24 9.33
N ALA A 136 0.10 -4.21 9.99
CA ALA A 136 0.27 -4.03 11.44
C ALA A 136 -0.75 -4.84 12.28
N TYR A 137 -1.91 -5.15 11.72
CA TYR A 137 -2.99 -5.83 12.46
C TYR A 137 -3.42 -7.18 11.87
N GLY A 138 -2.92 -7.56 10.69
CA GLY A 138 -3.37 -8.79 10.03
C GLY A 138 -4.83 -8.72 9.57
N ILE A 139 -5.39 -7.52 9.39
CA ILE A 139 -6.79 -7.30 9.01
C ILE A 139 -6.86 -7.09 7.49
N PRO A 140 -7.38 -8.05 6.71
CA PRO A 140 -7.58 -7.88 5.27
C PRO A 140 -8.82 -7.01 5.00
N ALA A 141 -8.64 -5.69 5.13
CA ALA A 141 -9.69 -4.70 4.89
C ALA A 141 -9.94 -4.47 3.39
N GLY A 142 -8.91 -4.63 2.57
CA GLY A 142 -8.99 -4.55 1.11
C GLY A 142 -7.64 -4.76 0.45
N ILE A 143 -7.62 -4.76 -0.89
CA ILE A 143 -6.38 -4.87 -1.67
C ILE A 143 -5.81 -3.47 -1.88
N ALA A 144 -4.63 -3.19 -1.33
CA ALA A 144 -3.95 -1.91 -1.52
C ALA A 144 -3.51 -1.74 -2.99
N VAL A 145 -4.15 -0.83 -3.74
CA VAL A 145 -3.83 -0.59 -5.16
C VAL A 145 -2.91 0.63 -5.31
N ASP A 146 -1.65 0.38 -5.59
CA ASP A 146 -0.68 1.40 -5.99
C ASP A 146 -0.39 1.36 -7.51
N THR A 147 0.63 2.09 -7.96
CA THR A 147 1.02 2.12 -9.37
C THR A 147 1.55 0.77 -9.88
N HIS A 148 2.13 -0.07 -9.01
CA HIS A 148 2.58 -1.42 -9.36
C HIS A 148 1.38 -2.35 -9.49
N VAL A 149 0.52 -2.42 -8.48
CA VAL A 149 -0.71 -3.24 -8.50
C VAL A 149 -1.57 -2.87 -9.70
N ARG A 150 -1.83 -1.58 -9.93
CA ARG A 150 -2.57 -1.10 -11.10
C ARG A 150 -1.98 -1.60 -12.42
N ARG A 151 -0.66 -1.45 -12.61
CA ARG A 151 0.01 -1.84 -13.85
C ARG A 151 0.03 -3.36 -14.03
N VAL A 152 0.42 -4.09 -13.00
CA VAL A 152 0.61 -5.54 -13.04
C VAL A 152 -0.74 -6.25 -13.22
N SER A 153 -1.76 -5.90 -12.44
CA SER A 153 -3.09 -6.50 -12.57
C SER A 153 -3.68 -6.32 -13.97
N ARG A 154 -3.44 -5.17 -14.60
CA ARG A 154 -3.85 -4.93 -15.99
C ARG A 154 -3.06 -5.80 -16.98
N ARG A 155 -1.72 -5.85 -16.87
CA ARG A 155 -0.87 -6.68 -17.75
C ARG A 155 -1.19 -8.18 -17.64
N LEU A 156 -1.55 -8.64 -16.43
CA LEU A 156 -2.02 -9.99 -16.16
C LEU A 156 -3.45 -10.25 -16.68
N GLY A 157 -4.17 -9.22 -17.13
CA GLY A 157 -5.55 -9.35 -17.60
C GLY A 157 -6.58 -9.57 -16.48
N LEU A 158 -6.21 -9.34 -15.21
CA LEU A 158 -7.11 -9.48 -14.06
C LEU A 158 -8.16 -8.37 -13.99
N THR A 159 -7.92 -7.27 -14.71
CA THR A 159 -8.82 -6.12 -14.77
C THR A 159 -8.55 -5.27 -16.01
N THR A 160 -9.61 -4.70 -16.59
CA THR A 160 -9.52 -3.66 -17.64
C THR A 160 -9.64 -2.25 -17.06
N GLU A 161 -9.90 -2.15 -15.76
CA GLU A 161 -10.14 -0.89 -15.06
C GLU A 161 -8.87 -0.10 -14.82
N THR A 162 -9.01 1.22 -14.74
CA THR A 162 -7.90 2.15 -14.45
C THR A 162 -8.01 2.80 -13.09
N ALA A 163 -9.23 2.90 -12.54
CA ALA A 163 -9.48 3.53 -11.26
C ALA A 163 -9.15 2.57 -10.11
N PRO A 164 -8.37 2.98 -9.09
CA PRO A 164 -7.91 2.11 -8.01
C PRO A 164 -9.02 1.32 -7.31
N GLU A 165 -10.15 1.96 -7.01
CA GLU A 165 -11.30 1.38 -6.33
C GLU A 165 -11.99 0.30 -7.17
N ARG A 166 -12.04 0.46 -8.51
CA ARG A 166 -12.58 -0.56 -9.41
C ARG A 166 -11.61 -1.72 -9.60
N ILE A 167 -10.31 -1.44 -9.57
CA ILE A 167 -9.27 -2.47 -9.60
C ILE A 167 -9.32 -3.31 -8.32
N GLU A 168 -9.40 -2.67 -7.16
CA GLU A 168 -9.55 -3.31 -5.85
C GLU A 168 -10.74 -4.28 -5.87
N ALA A 169 -11.94 -3.79 -6.21
CA ALA A 169 -13.15 -4.62 -6.28
C ALA A 169 -13.01 -5.83 -7.23
N ASN A 170 -12.38 -5.65 -8.40
CA ASN A 170 -12.14 -6.75 -9.35
C ASN A 170 -11.19 -7.80 -8.79
N LEU A 171 -10.14 -7.39 -8.09
CA LEU A 171 -9.17 -8.31 -7.48
C LEU A 171 -9.77 -9.03 -6.27
N GLU A 172 -10.58 -8.35 -5.47
CA GLU A 172 -11.29 -8.93 -4.32
C GLU A 172 -12.30 -10.00 -4.75
N ALA A 173 -12.90 -9.85 -5.93
CA ALA A 173 -13.77 -10.87 -6.51
C ALA A 173 -13.03 -12.12 -7.00
N LEU A 174 -11.71 -12.06 -7.16
CA LEU A 174 -10.86 -13.16 -7.65
C LEU A 174 -10.06 -13.86 -6.55
N VAL A 175 -9.80 -13.18 -5.44
CA VAL A 175 -8.91 -13.65 -4.37
C VAL A 175 -9.69 -13.72 -3.07
N ALA A 176 -9.56 -14.84 -2.34
CA ALA A 176 -10.21 -14.98 -1.04
C ALA A 176 -9.65 -13.96 -0.03
N ARG A 177 -10.52 -13.49 0.87
CA ARG A 177 -10.27 -12.32 1.72
C ARG A 177 -9.01 -12.43 2.56
N GLU A 178 -8.74 -13.59 3.12
CA GLU A 178 -7.55 -13.88 3.92
C GLU A 178 -6.23 -13.64 3.17
N TRP A 179 -6.26 -13.63 1.83
CA TRP A 179 -5.08 -13.43 1.00
C TRP A 179 -4.92 -12.01 0.46
N TRP A 180 -5.86 -11.09 0.68
CA TRP A 180 -5.85 -9.75 0.05
C TRP A 180 -4.57 -8.95 0.30
N HIS A 181 -4.11 -8.87 1.55
CA HIS A 181 -2.88 -8.15 1.90
C HIS A 181 -1.65 -8.79 1.24
N SER A 182 -1.50 -10.10 1.44
CA SER A 182 -0.44 -10.93 0.88
C SER A 182 -0.36 -10.84 -0.65
N PHE A 183 -1.52 -10.82 -1.32
CA PHE A 183 -1.65 -10.70 -2.75
C PHE A 183 -1.23 -9.32 -3.26
N SER A 184 -1.70 -8.23 -2.60
CA SER A 184 -1.28 -6.86 -2.91
C SER A 184 0.24 -6.73 -2.86
N LEU A 185 0.86 -7.19 -1.77
CA LEU A 185 2.30 -7.11 -1.57
C LEU A 185 3.09 -7.87 -2.65
N ARG A 186 2.63 -9.06 -3.04
CA ARG A 186 3.25 -9.85 -4.11
C ARG A 186 3.13 -9.19 -5.48
N LEU A 187 2.01 -8.53 -5.77
CA LEU A 187 1.87 -7.72 -6.98
C LEU A 187 2.81 -6.52 -6.99
N VAL A 188 2.99 -5.85 -5.84
CA VAL A 188 3.97 -4.77 -5.68
C VAL A 188 5.39 -5.29 -5.98
N LEU A 189 5.80 -6.40 -5.35
CA LEU A 189 7.12 -7.00 -5.55
C LEU A 189 7.32 -7.47 -6.99
N LEU A 190 6.31 -8.10 -7.59
CA LEU A 190 6.33 -8.50 -9.00
C LEU A 190 6.54 -7.28 -9.89
N GLY A 191 5.80 -6.19 -9.64
CA GLY A 191 5.91 -4.95 -10.38
C GLY A 191 7.24 -4.21 -10.17
N ARG A 192 7.85 -4.30 -8.99
CA ARG A 192 9.15 -3.67 -8.68
C ARG A 192 10.31 -4.44 -9.32
N ARG A 193 10.29 -5.77 -9.24
CA ARG A 193 11.46 -6.61 -9.54
C ARG A 193 11.46 -7.22 -10.94
N ILE A 194 10.29 -7.55 -11.49
CA ILE A 194 10.18 -8.32 -12.74
C ILE A 194 9.34 -7.55 -13.77
N CYS A 195 8.10 -7.24 -13.45
CA CYS A 195 7.14 -6.56 -14.33
C CYS A 195 7.29 -5.02 -14.25
N THR A 196 8.51 -4.53 -14.47
CA THR A 196 8.84 -3.10 -14.41
C THR A 196 8.09 -2.29 -15.47
N ALA A 197 7.94 -0.97 -15.26
CA ALA A 197 7.12 -0.14 -16.13
C ALA A 197 7.62 -0.09 -17.59
N ARG A 198 8.94 0.04 -17.80
CA ARG A 198 9.52 0.27 -19.13
C ARG A 198 9.95 -1.02 -19.83
N ARG A 199 10.71 -1.89 -19.17
CA ARG A 199 11.27 -3.13 -19.74
C ARG A 199 11.03 -4.29 -18.77
N PRO A 200 9.83 -4.87 -18.75
CA PRO A 200 9.56 -6.02 -17.90
C PRO A 200 10.40 -7.21 -18.33
N ALA A 201 10.95 -7.97 -17.37
CA ALA A 201 11.75 -9.16 -17.63
C ALA A 201 10.83 -10.38 -17.90
N CYS A 202 10.05 -10.32 -18.99
CA CYS A 202 9.08 -11.36 -19.32
C CYS A 202 9.71 -12.74 -19.53
N ASP A 203 10.93 -12.80 -20.02
CA ASP A 203 11.62 -14.07 -20.32
C ASP A 203 11.99 -14.85 -19.05
N THR A 204 12.16 -14.15 -17.93
CA THR A 204 12.46 -14.75 -16.62
C THR A 204 11.26 -14.80 -15.68
N CYS A 205 10.09 -14.30 -16.14
CA CYS A 205 8.88 -14.28 -15.34
C CYS A 205 8.21 -15.66 -15.34
N SER A 206 8.05 -16.27 -14.17
CA SER A 206 7.36 -17.56 -14.00
C SER A 206 5.89 -17.56 -14.47
N LEU A 207 5.28 -16.38 -14.59
CA LEU A 207 3.92 -16.21 -15.09
C LEU A 207 3.85 -16.09 -16.62
N SER A 208 4.99 -15.94 -17.33
CA SER A 208 5.03 -15.56 -18.74
C SER A 208 4.25 -16.49 -19.67
N GLY A 209 4.26 -17.81 -19.39
CA GLY A 209 3.55 -18.80 -20.19
C GLY A 209 2.01 -18.72 -20.14
N ARG A 210 1.45 -18.05 -19.14
CA ARG A 210 -0.01 -17.86 -18.95
C ARG A 210 -0.44 -16.38 -18.90
N CYS A 211 0.53 -15.47 -18.88
CA CYS A 211 0.32 -14.03 -18.81
C CYS A 211 -0.16 -13.51 -20.17
N PRO A 212 -1.31 -12.80 -20.25
CA PRO A 212 -1.79 -12.20 -21.49
C PRO A 212 -0.93 -11.04 -21.99
N LYS A 213 -0.03 -10.51 -21.16
CA LYS A 213 0.90 -9.40 -21.50
C LYS A 213 0.17 -8.15 -22.01
N VAL A 214 -1.03 -7.87 -21.50
CA VAL A 214 -1.89 -6.78 -22.00
C VAL A 214 -1.16 -5.45 -21.99
N GLY A 215 -1.12 -4.77 -23.14
CA GLY A 215 -0.49 -3.45 -23.28
C GLY A 215 1.04 -3.46 -23.28
N LEU A 216 1.66 -4.63 -23.46
CA LEU A 216 3.06 -4.75 -23.86
C LEU A 216 3.14 -4.89 -25.39
N PRO A 217 4.23 -4.40 -26.02
CA PRO A 217 4.49 -4.64 -27.43
C PRO A 217 4.72 -6.12 -27.74
#